data_AF-C6WRP9-F1
#
_entry.id   AF-C6WRP9-F1
#
_cell.length_a   1.000
_cell.length_b   1.000
_cell.length_c   1.000
_cell.angle_alpha   90.00
_cell.angle_beta   90.00
_cell.angle_gamma   90.00
#
_symmetry.space_group_name_H-M   'P 1'
#
loop_
_entity.id
_entity.type
_entity.pdbx_description
1 polymer ?
#
loop_
_entity_poly.entity_id
_entity_poly.type
_entity_poly.pdbx_seq_one_letter_code
_entity_poly.pdbx_strand_id
1 'polypeptide(L)'
;MTLPYGPDDDQAAYQYVNAALRSRDAEAWRLLALETNVEQTDRVLRAILDRIAVARAHRSASRAKTRAKARDGEISQEEYQRETAEEAERVQKTINFEALVREHHRLIAPAARRLRGDDVRDELLNLVLALGGAVAAHREAVLSDGLKPTAADEALWDRLAALDVPSTKEGEGRSTVEELVKRHTSGQDDLGRVLAEIVLDVAGDAPSVPRAALVGPWKKAVSPILGTEEKGEFAAKGKGSLVTEKLRKTLGHLERKGLVKRGGTGQDQRLEVLDRAGLEELADS
;
A
#
# COMPACT_ATOMS: atom_id res chain seq x y z
N MET A 1 -9.16 -25.84 -16.32
CA MET A 1 -8.55 -24.74 -17.09
C MET A 1 -7.65 -23.96 -16.16
N THR A 2 -6.45 -23.59 -16.62
CA THR A 2 -5.49 -22.75 -15.90
C THR A 2 -5.52 -21.33 -16.46
N LEU A 3 -5.16 -20.34 -15.65
CA LEU A 3 -5.00 -18.97 -16.14
C LEU A 3 -3.81 -18.91 -17.14
N PRO A 4 -3.84 -17.99 -18.11
CA PRO A 4 -2.78 -17.89 -19.12
C PRO A 4 -1.52 -17.16 -18.60
N TYR A 5 -1.35 -17.02 -17.29
CA TYR A 5 -0.25 -16.30 -16.64
C TYR A 5 0.13 -16.95 -15.30
N GLY A 6 1.33 -16.64 -14.82
CA GLY A 6 1.86 -17.15 -13.56
C GLY A 6 1.35 -16.39 -12.33
N PRO A 7 1.48 -16.96 -11.12
CA PRO A 7 0.90 -16.43 -9.87
C PRO A 7 1.49 -15.08 -9.43
N ASP A 8 2.65 -14.68 -9.95
CA ASP A 8 3.31 -13.39 -9.66
C ASP A 8 3.37 -12.45 -10.88
N ASP A 9 2.79 -12.82 -12.02
CA ASP A 9 2.75 -11.98 -13.21
C ASP A 9 1.55 -11.03 -13.18
N ASP A 10 1.64 -10.00 -12.32
CA ASP A 10 0.58 -9.01 -12.13
C ASP A 10 0.29 -8.19 -13.40
N GLN A 11 1.23 -8.10 -14.33
CA GLN A 11 1.06 -7.37 -15.59
C GLN A 11 0.20 -8.17 -16.58
N ALA A 12 0.47 -9.47 -16.74
CA ALA A 12 -0.39 -10.34 -17.56
C ALA A 12 -1.76 -10.52 -16.89
N ALA A 13 -1.80 -10.65 -15.56
CA ALA A 13 -3.05 -10.68 -14.80
C ALA A 13 -3.88 -9.40 -15.01
N TYR A 14 -3.24 -8.23 -15.02
CA TYR A 14 -3.90 -6.96 -15.33
C TYR A 14 -4.55 -6.94 -16.71
N GLN A 15 -3.86 -7.43 -17.74
CA GLN A 15 -4.40 -7.49 -19.10
C GLN A 15 -5.59 -8.45 -19.19
N TYR A 16 -5.46 -9.62 -18.57
CA TYR A 16 -6.51 -10.63 -18.57
C TYR A 16 -7.76 -10.20 -17.79
N VAL A 17 -7.60 -9.63 -16.60
CA VAL A 17 -8.72 -9.09 -15.81
C VAL A 17 -9.43 -7.97 -16.57
N ASN A 18 -8.68 -7.09 -17.26
CA ASN A 18 -9.30 -6.07 -18.12
C ASN A 18 -10.08 -6.67 -19.29
N ALA A 19 -9.58 -7.74 -19.90
CA ALA A 19 -10.32 -8.45 -20.95
C ALA A 19 -11.60 -9.10 -20.39
N ALA A 20 -11.51 -9.77 -19.24
CA ALA A 20 -12.63 -10.41 -18.56
C ALA A 20 -13.71 -9.40 -18.10
N LEU A 21 -13.31 -8.22 -17.64
CA LEU A 21 -14.22 -7.12 -17.33
C LEU A 21 -15.00 -6.69 -18.59
N ARG A 22 -14.34 -6.58 -19.73
CA ARG A 22 -14.99 -6.13 -20.98
C ARG A 22 -15.88 -7.20 -21.62
N SER A 23 -15.46 -8.47 -21.59
CA SER A 23 -16.22 -9.57 -22.20
C SER A 23 -17.36 -10.08 -21.32
N ARG A 24 -17.33 -9.80 -20.01
CA ARG A 24 -18.26 -10.35 -19.01
C ARG A 24 -18.31 -11.88 -19.00
N ASP A 25 -17.19 -12.51 -19.32
CA ASP A 25 -17.09 -13.96 -19.39
C ASP A 25 -17.20 -14.61 -18.00
N ALA A 26 -18.33 -15.30 -17.76
CA ALA A 26 -18.62 -15.95 -16.49
C ALA A 26 -17.66 -17.11 -16.15
N GLU A 27 -17.05 -17.75 -17.14
CA GLU A 27 -16.08 -18.81 -16.93
C GLU A 27 -14.72 -18.23 -16.54
N ALA A 28 -14.29 -17.15 -17.20
CA ALA A 28 -13.11 -16.39 -16.79
C ALA A 28 -13.22 -15.90 -15.33
N TRP A 29 -14.38 -15.37 -14.94
CA TRP A 29 -14.61 -14.93 -13.55
C TRP A 29 -14.62 -16.07 -12.54
N ARG A 30 -15.12 -17.25 -12.91
CA ARG A 30 -14.99 -18.45 -12.07
C ARG A 30 -13.54 -18.83 -11.83
N LEU A 31 -12.70 -18.78 -12.87
CA LEU A 31 -11.26 -19.07 -12.76
C LEU A 31 -10.51 -18.02 -11.92
N LEU A 32 -10.84 -16.73 -12.11
CA LEU A 32 -10.26 -15.62 -11.33
C LEU A 32 -10.64 -15.65 -9.86
N ALA A 33 -11.79 -16.25 -9.52
CA ALA A 33 -12.29 -16.39 -8.15
C ALA A 33 -11.79 -17.66 -7.44
N LEU A 34 -11.04 -18.54 -8.11
CA LEU A 34 -10.44 -19.72 -7.48
C LEU A 34 -9.43 -19.32 -6.41
N GLU A 35 -9.31 -20.14 -5.36
CA GLU A 35 -8.42 -19.84 -4.22
C GLU A 35 -6.96 -19.61 -4.63
N THR A 36 -6.49 -20.31 -5.67
CA THR A 36 -5.13 -20.16 -6.18
C THR A 36 -4.86 -18.80 -6.83
N ASN A 37 -5.91 -18.05 -7.20
CA ASN A 37 -5.82 -16.87 -8.06
C ASN A 37 -6.47 -15.62 -7.45
N VAL A 38 -7.39 -15.81 -6.50
CA VAL A 38 -8.28 -14.75 -6.01
C VAL A 38 -7.54 -13.60 -5.32
N GLU A 39 -6.38 -13.86 -4.69
CA GLU A 39 -5.53 -12.81 -4.13
C GLU A 39 -4.88 -11.94 -5.22
N GLN A 40 -4.36 -12.57 -6.27
CA GLN A 40 -3.79 -11.86 -7.42
C GLN A 40 -4.86 -11.05 -8.14
N THR A 41 -6.05 -11.62 -8.32
CA THR A 41 -7.23 -10.92 -8.87
C THR A 41 -7.61 -9.71 -8.01
N ASP A 42 -7.65 -9.86 -6.68
CA ASP A 42 -7.93 -8.75 -5.74
C ASP A 42 -6.90 -7.62 -5.87
N ARG A 43 -5.59 -7.94 -5.89
CA ARG A 43 -4.53 -6.95 -6.10
C ARG A 43 -4.70 -6.19 -7.41
N VAL A 44 -4.98 -6.89 -8.50
CA VAL A 44 -5.17 -6.29 -9.83
C VAL A 44 -6.38 -5.38 -9.87
N LEU A 45 -7.51 -5.79 -9.27
CA LEU A 45 -8.72 -4.96 -9.20
C LEU A 45 -8.49 -3.67 -8.39
N ARG A 46 -7.77 -3.75 -7.26
CA ARG A 46 -7.34 -2.57 -6.50
C ARG A 46 -6.45 -1.66 -7.32
N ALA A 47 -5.44 -2.20 -8.00
CA ALA A 47 -4.55 -1.42 -8.85
C ALA A 47 -5.30 -0.72 -10.01
N ILE A 48 -6.35 -1.34 -10.57
CA ILE A 48 -7.23 -0.69 -11.55
C ILE A 48 -7.97 0.49 -10.92
N LEU A 49 -8.56 0.31 -9.73
CA LEU A 49 -9.27 1.38 -9.01
C LEU A 49 -8.34 2.55 -8.65
N ASP A 50 -7.12 2.27 -8.21
CA ASP A 50 -6.12 3.29 -7.90
C ASP A 50 -5.71 4.08 -9.15
N ARG A 51 -5.49 3.41 -10.29
CA ARG A 51 -5.24 4.08 -11.58
C ARG A 51 -6.41 4.97 -11.99
N ILE A 52 -7.65 4.53 -11.79
CA ILE A 52 -8.84 5.35 -12.06
C ILE A 52 -8.86 6.59 -11.16
N ALA A 53 -8.52 6.45 -9.87
CA ALA A 53 -8.46 7.57 -8.93
C ALA A 53 -7.38 8.60 -9.33
N VAL A 54 -6.16 8.13 -9.67
CA VAL A 54 -5.07 8.98 -10.18
C VAL A 54 -5.49 9.70 -11.46
N ALA A 55 -6.08 8.97 -12.43
CA ALA A 55 -6.58 9.58 -13.67
C ALA A 55 -7.66 10.64 -13.40
N ARG A 56 -8.54 10.42 -12.42
CA ARG A 56 -9.56 11.42 -12.02
C ARG A 56 -8.93 12.67 -11.41
N ALA A 57 -7.89 12.53 -10.59
CA ALA A 57 -7.16 13.67 -10.04
C ALA A 57 -6.49 14.48 -11.15
N HIS A 58 -5.77 13.81 -12.06
CA HIS A 58 -5.13 14.45 -13.21
C HIS A 58 -6.14 15.18 -14.11
N ARG A 59 -7.28 14.55 -14.44
CA ARG A 59 -8.36 15.19 -15.22
C ARG A 59 -8.94 16.40 -14.50
N SER A 60 -9.07 16.36 -13.18
CA SER A 60 -9.59 17.50 -12.40
C SER A 60 -8.61 18.67 -12.42
N ALA A 61 -7.31 18.40 -12.30
CA ALA A 61 -6.27 19.42 -12.48
C ALA A 61 -6.24 19.98 -13.91
N SER A 62 -6.37 19.13 -14.94
CA SER A 62 -6.43 19.57 -16.35
C SER A 62 -7.65 20.47 -16.59
N ARG A 63 -8.83 20.11 -16.08
CA ARG A 63 -10.04 20.94 -16.21
C ARG A 63 -9.88 22.29 -15.51
N ALA A 64 -9.24 22.32 -14.34
CA ALA A 64 -8.94 23.58 -13.66
C ALA A 64 -8.00 24.46 -14.50
N LYS A 65 -6.99 23.86 -15.14
CA LYS A 65 -6.07 24.56 -16.05
C LYS A 65 -6.79 25.09 -17.30
N THR A 66 -7.57 24.26 -17.98
CA THR A 66 -8.35 24.67 -19.16
C THR A 66 -9.34 25.80 -18.81
N ARG A 67 -9.98 25.73 -17.63
CA ARG A 67 -10.85 26.82 -17.14
C ARG A 67 -10.09 28.12 -16.89
N ALA A 68 -8.87 28.05 -16.34
CA ALA A 68 -8.03 29.23 -16.15
C ALA A 68 -7.67 29.87 -17.49
N LYS A 69 -7.22 29.08 -18.47
CA LYS A 69 -6.92 29.55 -19.84
C LYS A 69 -8.10 30.25 -20.51
N ALA A 70 -9.30 29.69 -20.39
CA ALA A 70 -10.51 30.30 -20.93
C ALA A 70 -10.82 31.64 -20.24
N ARG A 71 -10.62 31.73 -18.92
CA ARG A 71 -10.82 32.96 -18.15
C ARG A 71 -9.81 34.04 -18.52
N ASP A 72 -8.56 33.64 -18.79
CA ASP A 72 -7.45 34.52 -19.14
C ASP A 72 -7.47 34.91 -20.64
N GLY A 73 -8.42 34.38 -21.42
CA GLY A 73 -8.58 34.67 -22.84
C GLY A 73 -7.55 33.98 -23.74
N GLU A 74 -6.77 33.03 -23.21
CA GLU A 74 -5.77 32.27 -23.97
C GLU A 74 -6.40 31.27 -24.95
N ILE A 75 -7.64 30.85 -24.70
CA ILE A 75 -8.43 29.98 -25.59
C ILE A 75 -9.81 30.57 -25.79
N SER A 76 -10.40 30.33 -26.96
CA SER A 76 -11.76 30.77 -27.27
C SER A 76 -12.81 29.98 -26.47
N GLN A 77 -14.00 30.58 -26.31
CA GLN A 77 -15.12 29.91 -25.64
C GLN A 77 -15.57 28.64 -26.41
N GLU A 78 -15.45 28.64 -27.74
CA GLU A 78 -15.75 27.47 -28.58
C GLU A 78 -14.74 26.33 -28.37
N GLU A 79 -13.45 26.65 -28.26
CA GLU A 79 -12.41 25.66 -27.92
C GLU A 79 -12.62 25.08 -26.52
N TYR A 80 -12.94 25.93 -25.54
CA TYR A 80 -13.29 25.48 -24.19
C TYR A 80 -14.49 24.53 -24.17
N GLN A 81 -15.55 24.83 -24.94
CA GLN A 81 -16.74 23.98 -25.04
C GLN A 81 -16.41 22.62 -25.66
N ARG A 82 -15.63 22.59 -26.74
CA ARG A 82 -15.20 21.36 -27.40
C ARG A 82 -14.37 20.48 -26.46
N GLU A 83 -13.36 21.05 -25.80
CA GLU A 83 -12.51 20.32 -24.84
C GLU A 83 -13.35 19.76 -23.68
N THR A 84 -14.30 20.55 -23.16
CA THR A 84 -15.19 20.12 -22.08
C THR A 84 -16.12 18.97 -22.51
N ALA A 85 -16.62 19.00 -23.75
CA ALA A 85 -17.50 17.96 -24.29
C ALA A 85 -16.74 16.63 -24.50
N GLU A 86 -15.54 16.67 -25.09
CA GLU A 86 -14.69 15.48 -25.24
C GLU A 86 -14.32 14.86 -23.88
N GLU A 87 -14.02 15.71 -22.90
CA GLU A 87 -13.72 15.28 -21.53
C GLU A 87 -14.94 14.63 -20.85
N ALA A 88 -16.14 15.18 -21.05
CA ALA A 88 -17.37 14.63 -20.49
C ALA A 88 -17.67 13.21 -20.98
N GLU A 89 -17.46 12.93 -22.27
CA GLU A 89 -17.63 11.58 -22.83
C GLU A 89 -16.63 10.58 -22.22
N ARG A 90 -15.36 10.98 -22.06
CA ARG A 90 -14.33 10.15 -21.42
C ARG A 90 -14.64 9.88 -19.94
N VAL A 91 -15.18 10.89 -19.24
CA VAL A 91 -15.61 10.76 -17.85
C VAL A 91 -16.74 9.73 -17.73
N GLN A 92 -17.75 9.80 -18.59
CA GLN A 92 -18.86 8.85 -18.55
C GLN A 92 -18.41 7.41 -18.80
N LYS A 93 -17.53 7.20 -19.79
CA LYS A 93 -16.91 5.88 -20.05
C LYS A 93 -16.13 5.37 -18.84
N THR A 94 -15.38 6.25 -18.17
CA THR A 94 -14.61 5.88 -16.97
C THR A 94 -15.52 5.54 -15.79
N ILE A 95 -16.60 6.28 -15.56
CA ILE A 95 -17.58 6.01 -14.48
C ILE A 95 -18.20 4.63 -14.66
N ASN A 96 -18.65 4.30 -15.88
CA ASN A 96 -19.26 3.01 -16.17
C ASN A 96 -18.26 1.86 -15.96
N PHE A 97 -17.01 2.05 -16.40
CA PHE A 97 -15.96 1.07 -16.18
C PHE A 97 -15.61 0.91 -14.70
N GLU A 98 -15.50 2.01 -13.95
CA GLU A 98 -15.25 1.97 -12.50
C GLU A 98 -16.36 1.25 -11.74
N ALA A 99 -17.63 1.49 -12.10
CA ALA A 99 -18.77 0.81 -11.50
C ALA A 99 -18.65 -0.72 -11.67
N LEU A 100 -18.28 -1.17 -12.88
CA LEU A 100 -18.06 -2.58 -13.18
C LEU A 100 -16.89 -3.17 -12.39
N VAL A 101 -15.76 -2.46 -12.31
CA VAL A 101 -14.60 -2.89 -11.51
C VAL A 101 -14.99 -3.01 -10.03
N ARG A 102 -15.73 -2.04 -9.48
CA ARG A 102 -16.21 -2.06 -8.09
C ARG A 102 -17.16 -3.23 -7.83
N GLU A 103 -18.03 -3.56 -8.77
CA GLU A 103 -18.94 -4.71 -8.67
C GLU A 103 -18.15 -6.02 -8.53
N HIS A 104 -17.21 -6.27 -9.44
CA HIS A 104 -16.39 -7.48 -9.37
C HIS A 104 -15.46 -7.51 -8.15
N HIS A 105 -14.90 -6.37 -7.76
CA HIS A 105 -14.09 -6.27 -6.54
C HIS A 105 -14.92 -6.62 -5.29
N ARG A 106 -16.20 -6.24 -5.21
CA ARG A 106 -17.07 -6.65 -4.10
C ARG A 106 -17.28 -8.16 -4.01
N LEU A 107 -17.22 -8.88 -5.13
CA LEU A 107 -17.36 -10.34 -5.16
C LEU A 107 -16.06 -11.06 -4.82
N ILE A 108 -14.92 -10.52 -5.25
CA ILE A 108 -13.58 -11.11 -5.08
C ILE A 108 -12.98 -10.79 -3.69
N ALA A 109 -13.12 -9.56 -3.21
CA ALA A 109 -12.48 -9.11 -1.98
C ALA A 109 -12.84 -9.96 -0.74
N PRO A 110 -14.08 -10.44 -0.52
CA PRO A 110 -14.39 -11.34 0.59
C PRO A 110 -13.62 -12.66 0.54
N ALA A 111 -13.48 -13.26 -0.65
CA ALA A 111 -12.76 -14.53 -0.80
C ALA A 111 -11.25 -14.36 -0.63
N ALA A 112 -10.68 -13.30 -1.20
CA ALA A 112 -9.28 -12.93 -0.96
C ALA A 112 -9.00 -12.65 0.52
N ARG A 113 -9.91 -11.96 1.23
CA ARG A 113 -9.79 -11.71 2.68
C ARG A 113 -9.78 -12.99 3.51
N ARG A 114 -10.67 -13.95 3.17
CA ARG A 114 -10.72 -15.25 3.86
C ARG A 114 -9.40 -16.02 3.69
N LEU A 115 -8.83 -16.05 2.49
CA LEU A 115 -7.55 -16.74 2.24
C LEU A 115 -6.37 -16.07 2.91
N ARG A 116 -6.34 -14.73 2.91
CA ARG A 116 -5.35 -13.99 3.68
C ARG A 116 -5.49 -14.18 5.20
N GLY A 117 -6.61 -14.76 5.67
CA GLY A 117 -6.95 -14.82 7.09
C GLY A 117 -7.01 -13.45 7.75
N ASP A 118 -7.30 -12.40 6.95
CA ASP A 118 -7.36 -11.02 7.41
C ASP A 118 -8.74 -10.81 8.04
N ASP A 119 -8.76 -10.51 9.34
CA ASP A 119 -9.96 -9.97 9.96
C ASP A 119 -10.24 -8.61 9.29
N VAL A 120 -11.50 -8.34 8.96
CA VAL A 120 -11.93 -7.02 8.48
C VAL A 120 -11.45 -5.93 9.44
N ARG A 121 -11.38 -6.25 10.73
CA ARG A 121 -10.78 -5.40 11.75
C ARG A 121 -9.32 -5.06 11.45
N ASP A 122 -8.47 -6.03 11.12
CA ASP A 122 -7.04 -5.83 10.84
C ASP A 122 -6.84 -4.97 9.59
N GLU A 123 -7.64 -5.15 8.54
CA GLU A 123 -7.55 -4.35 7.32
C GLU A 123 -8.02 -2.91 7.54
N LEU A 124 -9.14 -2.71 8.25
CA LEU A 124 -9.61 -1.37 8.61
C LEU A 124 -8.59 -0.66 9.50
N LEU A 125 -7.98 -1.37 10.44
CA LEU A 125 -6.93 -0.85 11.29
C LEU A 125 -5.69 -0.43 10.49
N ASN A 126 -5.28 -1.26 9.51
CA ASN A 126 -4.18 -0.91 8.60
C ASN A 126 -4.52 0.32 7.73
N LEU A 127 -5.76 0.46 7.28
CA LEU A 127 -6.20 1.64 6.52
C LEU A 127 -6.20 2.91 7.39
N VAL A 128 -6.66 2.80 8.64
CA VAL A 128 -6.59 3.89 9.63
C VAL A 128 -5.15 4.30 9.89
N LEU A 129 -4.25 3.32 10.08
CA LEU A 129 -2.83 3.57 10.25
C LEU A 129 -2.19 4.25 9.03
N ALA A 130 -2.53 3.79 7.83
CA ALA A 130 -2.03 4.38 6.59
C ALA A 130 -2.54 5.82 6.41
N LEU A 131 -3.82 6.07 6.70
CA LEU A 131 -4.40 7.42 6.68
C LEU A 131 -3.71 8.33 7.69
N GLY A 132 -3.57 7.87 8.93
CA GLY A 132 -2.96 8.67 9.98
C GLY A 132 -1.48 8.97 9.70
N GLY A 133 -0.73 8.00 9.19
CA GLY A 133 0.66 8.20 8.74
C GLY A 133 0.78 9.19 7.57
N ALA A 134 -0.12 9.09 6.58
CA ALA A 134 -0.12 10.03 5.45
C ALA A 134 -0.44 11.47 5.87
N VAL A 135 -1.37 11.65 6.81
CA VAL A 135 -1.69 12.97 7.37
C VAL A 135 -0.54 13.51 8.22
N ALA A 136 0.14 12.66 9.00
CA ALA A 136 1.32 13.07 9.74
C ALA A 136 2.44 13.56 8.81
N ALA A 137 2.72 12.81 7.73
CA ALA A 137 3.70 13.22 6.72
C ALA A 137 3.30 14.52 5.99
N HIS A 138 2.01 14.70 5.69
CA HIS A 138 1.49 15.95 5.13
C HIS A 138 1.69 17.13 6.09
N ARG A 139 1.38 16.93 7.38
CA ARG A 139 1.58 17.96 8.41
C ARG A 139 3.03 18.34 8.55
N GLU A 140 3.93 17.36 8.56
CA GLU A 140 5.37 17.60 8.57
C GLU A 140 5.82 18.41 7.36
N ALA A 141 5.42 18.01 6.15
CA ALA A 141 5.78 18.71 4.91
C ALA A 141 5.29 20.17 4.88
N VAL A 142 4.04 20.42 5.31
CA VAL A 142 3.49 21.77 5.39
C VAL A 142 4.28 22.64 6.37
N LEU A 143 4.66 22.09 7.53
CA LEU A 143 5.36 22.82 8.57
C LEU A 143 6.86 22.99 8.27
N SER A 144 7.52 22.00 7.66
CA SER A 144 8.94 22.04 7.30
C SER A 144 9.24 23.12 6.25
N ASP A 145 8.29 23.36 5.35
CA ASP A 145 8.41 24.38 4.30
C ASP A 145 8.13 25.80 4.82
N GLY A 146 7.86 25.96 6.12
CA GLY A 146 7.51 27.25 6.74
C GLY A 146 6.18 27.81 6.24
N LEU A 147 5.37 26.99 5.56
CA LEU A 147 4.06 27.39 5.06
C LEU A 147 3.07 27.44 6.22
N LYS A 148 2.21 28.46 6.20
CA LYS A 148 1.05 28.47 7.09
C LYS A 148 0.04 27.43 6.60
N PRO A 149 -0.47 26.56 7.47
CA PRO A 149 -1.52 25.63 7.10
C PRO A 149 -2.76 26.39 6.62
N THR A 150 -3.43 25.84 5.61
CA THR A 150 -4.72 26.36 5.17
C THR A 150 -5.82 25.92 6.14
N ALA A 151 -6.98 26.59 6.11
CA ALA A 151 -8.14 26.15 6.89
C ALA A 151 -8.59 24.72 6.56
N ALA A 152 -8.30 24.23 5.34
CA ALA A 152 -8.57 22.85 4.96
C ALA A 152 -7.58 21.86 5.60
N ASP A 153 -6.31 22.25 5.74
CA ASP A 153 -5.29 21.46 6.44
C ASP A 153 -5.63 21.36 7.93
N GLU A 154 -5.94 22.49 8.57
CA GLU A 154 -6.34 22.54 9.98
C GLU A 154 -7.59 21.69 10.24
N ALA A 155 -8.63 21.83 9.40
CA ALA A 155 -9.85 21.04 9.52
C ALA A 155 -9.62 19.53 9.30
N LEU A 156 -8.67 19.14 8.44
CA LEU A 156 -8.29 17.74 8.25
C LEU A 156 -7.60 17.20 9.51
N TRP A 157 -6.65 17.95 10.07
CA TRP A 157 -5.91 17.56 11.26
C TRP A 157 -6.82 17.45 12.48
N ASP A 158 -7.71 18.42 12.69
CA ASP A 158 -8.68 18.39 13.79
C ASP A 158 -9.63 17.19 13.70
N ARG A 159 -10.11 16.86 12.48
CA ARG A 159 -10.98 15.71 12.27
C ARG A 159 -10.27 14.39 12.53
N LEU A 160 -8.98 14.29 12.21
CA LEU A 160 -8.20 13.09 12.49
C LEU A 160 -7.90 12.96 13.98
N ALA A 161 -7.57 14.06 14.65
CA ALA A 161 -7.32 14.10 16.09
C ALA A 161 -8.55 13.71 16.92
N ALA A 162 -9.74 14.04 16.43
CA ALA A 162 -11.02 13.66 17.05
C ALA A 162 -11.48 12.23 16.74
N LEU A 163 -10.76 11.48 15.88
CA LEU A 163 -11.17 10.13 15.50
C LEU A 163 -10.71 9.10 16.55
N ASP A 164 -11.66 8.57 17.31
CA ASP A 164 -11.40 7.46 18.22
C ASP A 164 -11.47 6.11 17.49
N VAL A 165 -10.46 5.27 17.69
CA VAL A 165 -10.36 3.95 17.07
C VAL A 165 -10.13 2.84 18.12
N PRO A 166 -10.58 1.61 17.85
CA PRO A 166 -10.30 0.47 18.73
C PRO A 166 -8.79 0.23 18.81
N SER A 167 -8.27 -0.08 20.00
CA SER A 167 -6.86 -0.43 20.14
C SER A 167 -6.52 -1.77 19.47
N THR A 168 -5.22 -1.97 19.22
CA THR A 168 -4.61 -3.15 18.59
C THR A 168 -4.45 -4.33 19.55
N LYS A 169 -4.51 -4.10 20.87
CA LYS A 169 -4.42 -5.16 21.90
C LYS A 169 -5.80 -5.48 22.48
N GLU A 170 -6.08 -6.77 22.67
CA GLU A 170 -7.29 -7.19 23.39
C GLU A 170 -7.26 -6.65 24.83
N GLY A 171 -8.36 -6.03 25.25
CA GLY A 171 -8.51 -5.42 26.58
C GLY A 171 -8.04 -3.97 26.71
N GLU A 172 -7.36 -3.40 25.71
CA GLU A 172 -7.12 -1.95 25.66
C GLU A 172 -8.36 -1.20 25.17
N GLY A 173 -8.64 -0.03 25.77
CA GLY A 173 -9.76 0.84 25.40
C GLY A 173 -9.64 1.46 24.00
N ARG A 174 -10.45 2.48 23.73
CA ARG A 174 -10.30 3.30 22.51
C ARG A 174 -9.06 4.18 22.64
N SER A 175 -8.40 4.48 21.51
CA SER A 175 -7.23 5.35 21.43
C SER A 175 -7.38 6.26 20.20
N THR A 176 -6.68 7.39 20.21
CA THR A 176 -6.72 8.31 19.06
C THR A 176 -5.92 7.71 17.88
N VAL A 177 -6.21 8.16 16.66
CA VAL A 177 -5.42 7.75 15.49
C VAL A 177 -3.96 8.17 15.63
N GLU A 178 -3.67 9.34 16.21
CA GLU A 178 -2.30 9.81 16.42
C GLU A 178 -1.51 8.90 17.36
N GLU A 179 -2.10 8.50 18.49
CA GLU A 179 -1.48 7.55 19.42
C GLU A 179 -1.29 6.17 18.80
N LEU A 180 -2.27 5.71 18.03
CA LEU A 180 -2.21 4.44 17.32
C LEU A 180 -1.09 4.45 16.27
N VAL A 181 -0.97 5.51 15.48
CA VAL A 181 0.10 5.71 14.50
C VAL A 181 1.44 5.79 15.21
N LYS A 182 1.56 6.58 16.29
CA LYS A 182 2.80 6.70 17.06
C LYS A 182 3.28 5.33 17.56
N ARG A 183 2.39 4.56 18.20
CA ARG A 183 2.70 3.19 18.67
C ARG A 183 3.09 2.26 17.52
N HIS A 184 2.39 2.35 16.39
CA HIS A 184 2.71 1.54 15.22
C HIS A 184 4.07 1.89 14.62
N THR A 185 4.37 3.18 14.46
CA THR A 185 5.64 3.68 13.96
C THR A 185 6.78 3.29 14.89
N SER A 186 6.64 3.48 16.21
CA SER A 186 7.64 3.02 17.19
C SER A 186 7.90 1.51 17.07
N GLY A 187 6.85 0.69 17.00
CA GLY A 187 7.01 -0.76 16.83
C GLY A 187 7.61 -1.16 15.47
N GLN A 188 7.41 -0.38 14.41
CA GLN A 188 8.09 -0.58 13.13
C GLN A 188 9.56 -0.15 13.18
N ASP A 189 9.86 0.91 13.91
CA ASP A 189 11.22 1.42 14.09
C ASP A 189 12.06 0.52 14.99
N ASP A 190 11.49 -0.10 16.03
CA ASP A 190 12.17 -1.09 16.87
C ASP A 190 12.61 -2.30 16.03
N LEU A 191 11.71 -2.85 15.22
CA LEU A 191 12.04 -3.93 14.29
C LEU A 191 12.96 -3.44 13.15
N GLY A 192 12.80 -2.19 12.74
CA GLY A 192 13.62 -1.51 11.75
C GLY A 192 15.08 -1.42 12.17
N ARG A 193 15.33 -1.03 13.43
CA ARG A 193 16.65 -1.00 14.07
C ARG A 193 17.33 -2.37 14.04
N VAL A 194 16.62 -3.40 14.52
CA VAL A 194 17.12 -4.78 14.49
C VAL A 194 17.46 -5.22 13.05
N LEU A 195 16.62 -4.87 12.07
CA LEU A 195 16.91 -5.22 10.68
C LEU A 195 18.08 -4.42 10.11
N ALA A 196 18.22 -3.14 10.48
CA ALA A 196 19.31 -2.28 10.03
C ALA A 196 20.66 -2.81 10.53
N GLU A 197 20.76 -3.17 11.82
CA GLU A 197 21.94 -3.84 12.39
C GLU A 197 22.29 -5.11 11.61
N ILE A 198 21.29 -5.99 11.37
CA ILE A 198 21.51 -7.23 10.62
C ILE A 198 21.97 -6.94 9.19
N VAL A 199 21.40 -5.92 8.52
CA VAL A 199 21.79 -5.57 7.15
C VAL A 199 23.23 -5.05 7.13
N LEU A 200 23.63 -4.19 8.06
CA LEU A 200 24.99 -3.66 8.17
C LEU A 200 25.99 -4.80 8.44
N ASP A 201 25.67 -5.68 9.39
CA ASP A 201 26.50 -6.84 9.74
C ASP A 201 26.69 -7.81 8.56
N VAL A 202 25.59 -8.14 7.87
CA VAL A 202 25.62 -9.09 6.75
C VAL A 202 26.24 -8.47 5.50
N ALA A 203 26.07 -7.16 5.30
CA ALA A 203 26.65 -6.45 4.16
C ALA A 203 28.15 -6.22 4.31
N GLY A 204 28.67 -6.06 5.53
CA GLY A 204 30.03 -5.54 5.70
C GLY A 204 30.12 -4.21 4.96
N ASP A 205 31.04 -4.07 4.00
CA ASP A 205 31.16 -2.88 3.12
C ASP A 205 30.46 -3.03 1.76
N ALA A 206 29.78 -4.16 1.50
CA ALA A 206 29.18 -4.42 0.21
C ALA A 206 27.96 -3.53 -0.06
N PRO A 207 27.75 -3.08 -1.32
CA PRO A 207 26.57 -2.28 -1.69
C PRO A 207 25.30 -3.13 -1.84
N SER A 208 25.40 -4.46 -1.78
CA SER A 208 24.24 -5.34 -1.82
C SER A 208 24.49 -6.70 -1.17
N VAL A 209 23.43 -7.28 -0.60
CA VAL A 209 23.47 -8.60 0.05
C VAL A 209 22.43 -9.55 -0.54
N PRO A 210 22.69 -10.87 -0.55
CA PRO A 210 21.66 -11.86 -0.83
C PRO A 210 20.54 -11.79 0.21
N ARG A 211 19.28 -11.71 -0.21
CA ARG A 211 18.14 -11.64 0.74
C ARG A 211 18.04 -12.88 1.63
N ALA A 212 18.44 -14.03 1.11
CA ALA A 212 18.48 -15.28 1.87
C ALA A 212 19.42 -15.20 3.09
N ALA A 213 20.51 -14.42 3.00
CA ALA A 213 21.47 -14.26 4.08
C ALA A 213 20.88 -13.53 5.30
N LEU A 214 19.84 -12.73 5.12
CA LEU A 214 19.16 -11.99 6.19
C LEU A 214 18.23 -12.88 7.04
N VAL A 215 17.75 -14.00 6.48
CA VAL A 215 16.70 -14.81 7.10
C VAL A 215 17.17 -15.47 8.41
N GLY A 216 18.40 -16.00 8.42
CA GLY A 216 18.99 -16.66 9.58
C GLY A 216 19.17 -15.72 10.77
N PRO A 217 19.95 -14.63 10.61
CA PRO A 217 20.14 -13.61 11.65
C PRO A 217 18.82 -13.03 12.15
N TRP A 218 17.89 -12.71 11.22
CA TRP A 218 16.57 -12.20 11.59
C TRP A 218 15.78 -13.15 12.49
N LYS A 219 15.73 -14.44 12.13
CA LYS A 219 15.03 -15.44 12.95
C LYS A 219 15.63 -15.54 14.35
N LYS A 220 16.96 -15.45 14.46
CA LYS A 220 17.67 -15.50 15.75
C LYS A 220 17.34 -14.28 16.62
N ALA A 221 17.29 -13.09 16.04
CA ALA A 221 17.04 -11.85 16.76
C ALA A 221 15.57 -11.67 17.15
N VAL A 222 14.63 -11.97 16.24
CA VAL A 222 13.21 -11.60 16.42
C VAL A 222 12.37 -12.72 17.00
N SER A 223 12.74 -14.00 16.82
CA SER A 223 11.98 -15.10 17.41
C SER A 223 11.86 -15.00 18.94
N PRO A 224 12.91 -14.67 19.72
CA PRO A 224 12.80 -14.56 21.18
C PRO A 224 11.88 -13.44 21.68
N ILE A 225 11.69 -12.39 20.87
CA ILE A 225 10.94 -11.18 21.25
C ILE A 225 9.42 -11.37 21.02
N LEU A 226 9.06 -12.23 20.07
CA LEU A 226 7.66 -12.51 19.75
C LEU A 226 7.04 -13.51 20.75
N GLY A 227 5.86 -13.16 21.27
CA GLY A 227 5.11 -13.99 22.20
C GLY A 227 4.73 -15.35 21.61
N THR A 228 4.75 -16.40 22.44
CA THR A 228 4.38 -17.76 22.03
C THR A 228 2.92 -17.84 21.56
N GLU A 229 2.03 -17.10 22.22
CA GLU A 229 0.61 -16.98 21.88
C GLU A 229 0.41 -16.30 20.53
N GLU A 230 1.05 -15.15 20.28
CA GLU A 230 1.00 -14.45 18.99
C GLU A 230 1.48 -15.33 17.83
N LYS A 231 2.55 -16.12 18.03
CA LYS A 231 3.03 -17.09 17.04
C LYS A 231 2.02 -18.20 16.79
N GLY A 232 1.38 -18.70 17.84
CA GLY A 232 0.35 -19.73 17.78
C GLY A 232 -0.89 -19.27 17.04
N GLU A 233 -1.41 -18.09 17.36
CA GLU A 233 -2.54 -17.46 16.66
C GLU A 233 -2.23 -17.21 15.19
N PHE A 234 -1.03 -16.68 14.89
CA PHE A 234 -0.64 -16.42 13.51
C PHE A 234 -0.49 -17.72 12.69
N ALA A 235 0.08 -18.77 13.30
CA ALA A 235 0.17 -20.08 12.68
C ALA A 235 -1.22 -20.73 12.47
N ALA A 236 -2.13 -20.58 13.43
CA ALA A 236 -3.50 -21.07 13.33
C ALA A 236 -4.30 -20.39 12.20
N LYS A 237 -3.96 -19.15 11.83
CA LYS A 237 -4.50 -18.45 10.66
C LYS A 237 -3.96 -18.97 9.32
N GLY A 238 -3.10 -19.98 9.30
CA GLY A 238 -2.53 -20.56 8.07
C GLY A 238 -1.50 -19.67 7.37
N LYS A 239 -1.10 -18.54 7.97
CA LYS A 239 -0.26 -17.50 7.35
C LYS A 239 1.25 -17.82 7.38
N GLY A 240 1.62 -19.06 7.70
CA GLY A 240 3.02 -19.48 7.84
C GLY A 240 3.69 -18.92 9.10
N SER A 241 4.92 -18.43 8.98
CA SER A 241 5.71 -17.98 10.13
C SER A 241 5.56 -16.47 10.37
N LEU A 242 5.09 -16.09 11.57
CA LEU A 242 5.01 -14.70 12.02
C LEU A 242 6.37 -13.99 11.91
N VAL A 243 7.46 -14.69 12.20
CA VAL A 243 8.83 -14.17 12.10
C VAL A 243 9.15 -13.77 10.66
N THR A 244 8.79 -14.60 9.68
CA THR A 244 8.98 -14.31 8.25
C THR A 244 8.08 -13.16 7.77
N GLU A 245 6.85 -13.09 8.27
CA GLU A 245 5.93 -11.99 7.98
C GLU A 245 6.51 -10.65 8.46
N LYS A 246 7.02 -10.61 9.71
CA LYS A 246 7.67 -9.42 10.27
C LYS A 246 8.89 -9.01 9.44
N LEU A 247 9.73 -9.96 9.00
CA LEU A 247 10.86 -9.65 8.10
C LEU A 247 10.40 -8.95 6.83
N ARG A 248 9.36 -9.48 6.17
CA ARG A 248 8.83 -8.92 4.92
C ARG A 248 8.31 -7.50 5.13
N LYS A 249 7.58 -7.26 6.23
CA LYS A 249 7.04 -5.94 6.56
C LYS A 249 8.14 -4.93 6.91
N THR A 250 9.13 -5.34 7.69
CA THR A 250 10.25 -4.48 8.08
C THR A 250 11.14 -4.14 6.87
N LEU A 251 11.39 -5.09 5.95
CA LEU A 251 12.06 -4.77 4.69
C LEU A 251 11.30 -3.71 3.89
N GLY A 252 9.97 -3.84 3.80
CA GLY A 252 9.14 -2.82 3.14
C GLY A 252 9.16 -1.46 3.86
N HIS A 253 9.37 -1.44 5.18
CA HIS A 253 9.55 -0.21 5.96
C HIS A 253 10.87 0.49 5.60
N LEU A 254 11.98 -0.24 5.60
CA LEU A 254 13.28 0.31 5.21
C LEU A 254 13.30 0.80 3.76
N GLU A 255 12.60 0.12 2.85
CA GLU A 255 12.42 0.59 1.46
C GLU A 255 11.66 1.91 1.37
N ARG A 256 10.59 2.09 2.15
CA ARG A 256 9.83 3.35 2.18
C ARG A 256 10.65 4.50 2.74
N LYS A 257 11.57 4.23 3.67
CA LYS A 257 12.55 5.21 4.16
C LYS A 257 13.68 5.48 3.16
N GLY A 258 13.72 4.77 2.03
CA GLY A 258 14.76 4.94 1.01
C GLY A 258 16.12 4.36 1.39
N LEU A 259 16.18 3.53 2.45
CA LEU A 259 17.44 3.00 2.98
C LEU A 259 17.95 1.79 2.19
N VAL A 260 17.02 0.99 1.67
CA VAL A 260 17.31 -0.25 0.93
C VAL A 260 16.36 -0.43 -0.24
N LYS A 261 16.69 -1.33 -1.15
CA LYS A 261 15.82 -1.72 -2.27
C LYS A 261 15.94 -3.20 -2.58
N ARG A 262 14.81 -3.91 -2.67
CA ARG A 262 14.78 -5.30 -3.15
C ARG A 262 14.95 -5.33 -4.67
N GLY A 263 15.90 -6.14 -5.14
CA GLY A 263 16.21 -6.36 -6.55
C GLY A 263 16.41 -7.84 -6.88
N GLY A 264 16.49 -8.15 -8.17
CA GLY A 264 16.71 -9.51 -8.70
C GLY A 264 15.45 -10.39 -8.74
N THR A 265 15.56 -11.52 -9.44
CA THR A 265 14.46 -12.49 -9.66
C THR A 265 14.87 -13.89 -9.20
N GLY A 266 13.91 -14.67 -8.70
CA GLY A 266 14.14 -16.07 -8.31
C GLY A 266 15.23 -16.25 -7.24
N GLN A 267 16.26 -17.04 -7.56
CA GLN A 267 17.39 -17.34 -6.67
C GLN A 267 18.40 -16.19 -6.52
N ASP A 268 18.35 -15.19 -7.42
CA ASP A 268 19.24 -14.02 -7.41
C ASP A 268 18.63 -12.81 -6.68
N GLN A 269 17.73 -13.05 -5.73
CA GLN A 269 17.13 -12.00 -4.93
C GLN A 269 18.17 -11.29 -4.04
N ARG A 270 18.39 -10.00 -4.30
CA ARG A 270 19.32 -9.15 -3.57
C ARG A 270 18.60 -8.01 -2.85
N LEU A 271 19.24 -7.49 -1.82
CA LEU A 271 18.89 -6.25 -1.16
C LEU A 271 20.04 -5.27 -1.43
N GLU A 272 19.75 -4.20 -2.17
CA GLU A 272 20.67 -3.09 -2.41
C GLU A 272 20.60 -2.14 -1.22
N VAL A 273 21.76 -1.69 -0.74
CA VAL A 273 21.86 -0.65 0.29
C VAL A 273 21.93 0.70 -0.42
N LEU A 274 20.92 1.54 -0.23
CA LEU A 274 20.81 2.84 -0.88
C LEU A 274 21.41 3.96 -0.02
N ASP A 275 21.17 3.90 1.28
CA ASP A 275 21.67 4.87 2.26
C ASP A 275 22.23 4.13 3.47
N ARG A 276 23.56 4.00 3.52
CA ARG A 276 24.26 3.34 4.61
C ARG A 276 24.26 4.19 5.88
N ALA A 277 24.45 5.50 5.76
CA ALA A 277 24.49 6.39 6.92
C ALA A 277 23.12 6.40 7.62
N GLY A 278 22.02 6.41 6.85
CA GLY A 278 20.68 6.30 7.40
C GLY A 278 20.37 4.94 8.04
N LEU A 279 21.03 3.85 7.61
CA LEU A 279 20.95 2.55 8.31
C LEU A 279 21.72 2.56 9.63
N GLU A 280 22.90 3.17 9.66
CA GLU A 280 23.71 3.33 10.88
C GLU A 280 22.97 4.19 11.91
N GLU A 281 22.41 5.33 11.50
CA GLU A 281 21.61 6.20 12.37
C GLU A 281 20.37 5.47 12.92
N LEU A 282 19.69 4.68 12.08
CA LEU A 282 18.53 3.89 12.53
C LEU A 282 18.92 2.77 13.49
N ALA A 283 20.12 2.19 13.34
CA ALA A 283 20.67 1.17 14.23
C ALA A 283 21.10 1.76 15.59
N ASP A 284 21.63 2.98 15.60
CA ASP A 284 22.15 3.66 16.79
C ASP A 284 21.08 4.47 17.58
N SER A 285 19.93 4.76 16.96
CA SER A 285 18.74 5.35 17.61
C SER A 285 18.20 4.43 18.71
#